data_AF-A0A9X1B7C4-F1
#
_entry.id   AF-A0A9X1B7C4-F1
#
_cell.length_a   1.000
_cell.length_b   1.000
_cell.length_c   1.000
_cell.angle_alpha   90.00
_cell.angle_beta   90.00
_cell.angle_gamma   90.00
#
_symmetry.space_group_name_H-M   'P 1'
#
loop_
_entity.id
_entity.type
_entity.pdbx_description
1 polymer ?
#
loop_
_entity_poly.entity_id
_entity_poly.type
_entity_poly.pdbx_seq_one_letter_code
_entity_poly.pdbx_strand_id
1 'polypeptide(L)'
;MTALTLDLPDEKLRRLEVVARQRGTSVARLFEEMTSVMLAETDAETRFQLRAQREAGKDVRGLELLGKAAGQISITQNISDAQ
;
A
#
# COMPACT_ATOMS: atom_id res chain seq x y z
N MET A 1 -18.39 -18.17 9.91
CA MET A 1 -18.79 -17.17 8.91
C MET A 1 -19.90 -16.32 9.51
N THR A 2 -19.77 -15.01 9.43
CA THR A 2 -20.82 -14.03 9.78
C THR A 2 -21.51 -13.59 8.48
N ALA A 3 -22.80 -13.24 8.53
CA ALA A 3 -23.55 -12.77 7.37
C ALA A 3 -23.46 -11.23 7.27
N LEU A 4 -23.30 -10.73 6.06
CA LEU A 4 -23.35 -9.30 5.74
C LEU A 4 -24.51 -9.07 4.76
N THR A 5 -25.50 -8.26 5.17
CA THR A 5 -26.59 -7.83 4.29
C THR A 5 -26.28 -6.41 3.82
N LEU A 6 -26.31 -6.21 2.50
CA LEU A 6 -26.04 -4.93 1.86
C LEU A 6 -27.29 -4.51 1.08
N ASP A 7 -27.65 -3.24 1.21
CA ASP A 7 -28.64 -2.62 0.33
C ASP A 7 -27.93 -1.99 -0.88
N LEU A 8 -28.37 -2.36 -2.08
CA LEU A 8 -27.75 -1.98 -3.34
C LEU A 8 -28.87 -1.77 -4.37
N PRO A 9 -28.82 -0.70 -5.18
CA PRO A 9 -29.71 -0.56 -6.32
C PRO A 9 -29.61 -1.77 -7.25
N ASP A 10 -30.74 -2.27 -7.75
CA ASP A 10 -30.82 -3.45 -8.62
C ASP A 10 -29.83 -3.39 -9.80
N GLU A 11 -29.67 -2.21 -10.39
CA GLU A 11 -28.74 -2.02 -11.50
C GLU A 11 -27.29 -2.34 -11.11
N LYS A 12 -26.85 -1.97 -9.90
CA LYS A 12 -25.51 -2.30 -9.42
C LYS A 12 -25.38 -3.80 -9.18
N LEU A 13 -26.40 -4.44 -8.61
CA LEU A 13 -26.40 -5.89 -8.40
C LEU A 13 -26.27 -6.64 -9.72
N ARG A 14 -27.05 -6.28 -10.75
CA ARG A 14 -26.95 -6.90 -12.09
C ARG A 14 -25.55 -6.77 -12.69
N ARG A 15 -24.93 -5.60 -12.56
CA ARG A 15 -23.55 -5.39 -13.04
C ARG A 15 -22.55 -6.25 -12.29
N LEU A 16 -22.71 -6.41 -10.97
CA LEU A 16 -21.86 -7.29 -10.17
C LEU A 16 -22.03 -8.76 -10.56
N GLU A 17 -23.25 -9.21 -10.85
CA GLU A 17 -23.50 -10.56 -11.35
C GLU A 17 -22.79 -10.84 -12.68
N VAL A 18 -22.78 -9.86 -13.60
CA VAL A 18 -22.03 -9.97 -14.87
C VAL A 18 -20.53 -10.12 -14.61
N VAL A 19 -19.96 -9.30 -13.73
CA VAL A 19 -18.55 -9.37 -13.35
C VAL A 19 -18.22 -10.73 -12.71
N ALA A 20 -19.10 -11.23 -11.83
CA ALA A 20 -18.92 -12.52 -11.17
C ALA A 20 -18.92 -13.67 -12.19
N ARG A 21 -19.86 -13.66 -13.13
CA ARG A 21 -19.95 -14.65 -14.22
C ARG A 21 -18.72 -14.62 -15.12
N GLN A 22 -18.23 -13.44 -15.52
CA GLN A 22 -17.02 -13.31 -16.33
C GLN A 22 -15.78 -13.89 -15.64
N ARG A 23 -15.74 -13.84 -14.30
CA ARG A 23 -14.65 -14.39 -13.49
C ARG A 23 -14.89 -15.82 -13.01
N GLY A 24 -16.01 -16.45 -13.39
CA GLY A 24 -16.38 -17.80 -12.94
C GLY A 24 -16.60 -17.91 -11.42
N THR A 25 -17.04 -16.83 -10.77
CA THR A 25 -17.20 -16.73 -9.32
C THR A 25 -18.60 -16.23 -8.93
N SER A 26 -18.87 -16.13 -7.63
CA SER A 26 -20.12 -15.56 -7.10
C SER A 26 -19.93 -14.10 -6.65
N VAL A 27 -21.03 -13.35 -6.56
CA VAL A 27 -20.99 -11.97 -6.04
C VAL A 27 -20.48 -11.93 -4.61
N ALA A 28 -20.88 -12.90 -3.76
CA ALA A 28 -20.38 -13.02 -2.40
C ALA A 28 -18.85 -13.19 -2.38
N ARG A 29 -18.31 -14.07 -3.23
CA ARG A 29 -16.87 -14.29 -3.32
C ARG A 29 -16.12 -13.08 -3.88
N LEU A 30 -16.71 -12.32 -4.81
CA LEU A 30 -16.14 -11.04 -5.23
C LEU A 30 -15.96 -10.09 -4.03
N PHE A 31 -16.97 -9.98 -3.17
CA PHE A 31 -16.89 -9.14 -1.98
C PHE A 31 -15.83 -9.65 -0.99
N GLU A 32 -15.72 -10.97 -0.78
CA GLU A 32 -14.67 -11.54 0.09
C GLU A 32 -13.25 -11.22 -0.41
N GLU A 33 -13.03 -11.37 -1.72
CA GLU A 33 -11.74 -11.04 -2.36
C GLU A 33 -11.45 -9.55 -2.27
N MET A 34 -12.43 -8.69 -2.59
CA MET A 34 -12.29 -7.23 -2.50
C MET A 34 -12.04 -6.76 -1.06
N THR A 35 -12.72 -7.35 -0.08
CA THR A 35 -12.54 -7.00 1.34
C THR A 35 -11.12 -7.33 1.79
N SER A 36 -10.57 -8.46 1.34
CA SER A 36 -9.20 -8.85 1.66
C SER A 36 -8.17 -7.85 1.12
N VAL A 37 -8.36 -7.37 -0.12
CA VAL A 37 -7.52 -6.33 -0.72
C VAL A 37 -7.66 -5.00 0.02
N MET A 38 -8.89 -4.57 0.30
CA MET A 38 -9.17 -3.31 1.01
C MET A 38 -8.52 -3.27 2.40
N LEU A 39 -8.58 -4.37 3.15
CA LEU A 39 -7.94 -4.47 4.46
C LEU A 39 -6.42 -4.39 4.34
N ALA A 40 -5.83 -5.11 3.38
CA ALA A 40 -4.39 -5.08 3.17
C ALA A 40 -3.88 -3.66 2.79
N GLU A 41 -4.61 -2.94 1.95
CA GLU A 41 -4.31 -1.55 1.58
C GLU A 41 -4.40 -0.62 2.79
N THR A 42 -5.46 -0.74 3.60
CA THR A 42 -5.65 0.06 4.81
C THR A 42 -4.55 -0.20 5.84
N ASP A 43 -4.13 -1.45 5.99
CA ASP A 43 -3.01 -1.82 6.88
C ASP A 43 -1.67 -1.30 6.37
N ALA A 44 -1.48 -1.23 5.05
CA ALA A 44 -0.28 -0.67 4.44
C ALA A 44 -0.22 0.85 4.64
N GLU A 45 -1.32 1.56 4.40
CA GLU A 45 -1.51 2.99 4.68
C GLU A 45 -1.19 3.29 6.14
N THR A 46 -1.83 2.57 7.08
CA THR A 46 -1.64 2.77 8.51
C THR A 46 -0.17 2.58 8.93
N ARG A 47 0.49 1.52 8.42
CA ARG A 47 1.92 1.27 8.67
C ARG A 47 2.82 2.34 8.06
N PHE A 48 2.44 2.91 6.93
CA PHE A 48 3.18 4.02 6.33
C PHE A 48 3.05 5.28 7.19
N GLN A 49 1.83 5.66 7.57
CA GLN A 49 1.57 6.84 8.39
C GLN A 49 2.29 6.75 9.75
N LEU A 50 2.23 5.60 10.42
CA LEU A 50 2.94 5.39 11.70
C LEU A 50 4.47 5.51 11.55
N ARG A 51 5.03 5.01 10.44
CA ARG A 51 6.47 5.18 10.17
C ARG A 51 6.82 6.63 9.91
N ALA A 52 6.04 7.33 9.09
CA ALA A 52 6.23 8.75 8.80
C ALA A 52 6.16 9.60 10.08
N GLN A 53 5.22 9.32 10.98
CA GLN A 53 5.11 10.03 12.26
C GLN A 53 6.31 9.77 13.18
N ARG A 54 6.78 8.52 13.29
CA ARG A 54 7.95 8.16 14.13
C ARG A 54 9.26 8.76 13.61
N GLU A 55 9.35 9.03 12.32
CA GLU A 55 10.54 9.56 11.66
C GLU A 55 10.35 11.00 11.19
N ALA A 56 9.34 11.70 11.71
CA ALA A 56 9.15 13.12 11.48
C ALA A 56 10.44 13.87 11.88
N GLY A 57 11.11 14.49 10.90
CA GLY A 57 12.38 15.21 11.08
C GLY A 57 13.65 14.39 10.82
N LYS A 58 13.56 13.17 10.25
CA LYS A 58 14.73 12.36 9.83
C LYS A 58 14.90 12.28 8.31
N ASP A 59 14.31 13.21 7.58
CA ASP A 59 14.41 13.37 6.13
C ASP A 59 15.85 13.38 5.61
N VAL A 60 16.75 14.13 6.28
CA VAL A 60 18.18 14.19 5.93
C VAL A 60 18.82 12.80 6.03
N ARG A 61 18.52 12.04 7.09
CA ARG A 61 19.04 10.68 7.26
C ARG A 61 18.43 9.71 6.25
N GLY A 62 17.15 9.88 5.91
CA GLY A 62 16.48 9.11 4.86
C GLY A 62 17.13 9.32 3.49
N LEU A 63 17.42 10.56 3.12
CA LEU A 63 18.10 10.91 1.87
C LEU A 63 19.53 10.36 1.82
N GLU A 64 20.27 10.41 2.93
CA GLU A 64 21.61 9.81 3.03
C GLU A 64 21.58 8.29 2.79
N LEU A 65 20.59 7.59 3.36
CA LEU A 65 20.40 6.15 3.16
C LEU A 65 19.98 5.81 1.72
N LEU A 66 19.11 6.63 1.11
CA LEU A 66 18.73 6.49 -0.30
C LEU A 66 19.94 6.69 -1.23
N GLY A 67 20.79 7.69 -0.96
CA GLY A 67 22.03 7.90 -1.70
C GLY A 67 22.95 6.67 -1.63
N LYS A 68 23.13 6.11 -0.42
CA LYS A 68 23.91 4.87 -0.24
C LYS A 68 23.33 3.68 -1.01
N ALA A 69 22.00 3.49 -0.97
CA ALA A 69 21.33 2.40 -1.69
C ALA A 69 21.38 2.56 -3.21
N ALA A 70 21.32 3.81 -3.69
CA ALA A 70 21.46 4.16 -5.11
C ALA A 70 22.91 4.07 -5.62
N GLY A 71 23.88 3.67 -4.78
CA GLY A 71 25.30 3.60 -5.13
C GLY A 71 25.98 4.96 -5.22
N GLN A 72 25.31 6.05 -4.81
CA GLN A 72 25.91 7.36 -4.64
C GLN A 72 26.68 7.36 -3.30
N ILE A 73 27.86 6.75 -3.34
CA ILE A 73 28.83 6.91 -2.26
C ILE A 73 29.24 8.39 -2.30
N SER A 74 28.85 9.17 -1.29
CA SER A 74 29.40 10.49 -1.07
C SER A 74 30.90 10.35 -0.75
N ILE A 75 31.73 10.35 -1.79
CA ILE A 75 33.18 10.50 -1.68
C ILE A 75 33.44 11.98 -1.38
N THR A 76 33.14 12.42 -0.16
CA THR A 76 33.56 13.74 0.33
C THR A 76 34.14 13.63 1.72
N GLN A 77 35.01 12.64 1.89
CA GLN A 77 35.89 12.51 3.05
C GLN A 77 37.22 11.92 2.58
N ASN A 78 38.02 12.71 1.84
CA ASN A 78 39.49 12.59 1.79
C ASN A 78 40.13 13.64 0.88
N ILE A 79 39.93 14.93 1.18
CA ILE A 79 40.88 15.96 0.71
C ILE A 79 41.07 16.98 1.85
N SER A 80 41.70 16.54 2.94
CA SER A 80 42.27 17.45 3.94
C SER A 80 43.58 16.94 4.58
N ASP A 81 44.08 15.75 4.22
CA ASP A 81 45.35 15.21 4.74
C ASP A 81 46.43 15.07 3.65
N ALA A 82 46.41 15.94 2.63
CA ALA A 82 47.52 16.04 1.68
C ALA A 82 47.60 17.46 1.12
N GLN A 83 48.24 18.35 1.89
CA GLN A 83 49.08 19.50 1.52
C GLN A 83 49.04 20.51 2.68
#